data_AF-A0A7L1VL05-F1
#
_entry.id   AF-A0A7L1VL05-F1
#
_cell.length_a   1.000
_cell.length_b   1.000
_cell.length_c   1.000
_cell.angle_alpha   90.00
_cell.angle_beta   90.00
_cell.angle_gamma   90.00
#
_symmetry.space_group_name_H-M   'P 1'
#
loop_
_entity.id
_entity.type
_entity.pdbx_description
1 polymer ?
#
loop_
_entity_poly.entity_id
_entity_poly.type
_entity_poly.pdbx_seq_one_letter_code
_entity_poly.pdbx_strand_id
1 'polypeptide(L)'
;GIQGIVDAYHQILSQIRLYGPTDFSPVINHVASYVRSGVEITNWMLSHVFQQYFILLIITDGEITDLDQIRQVTVNASKLPMSIIFVSVGEADF
;
A
#
# COMPACT_ATOMS: atom_id res chain seq x y z
N GLY A 1 -7.42 8.60 13.17
CA GLY A 1 -8.60 7.88 12.65
C GLY A 1 -8.91 8.34 11.24
N ILE A 2 -9.99 7.85 10.61
CA ILE A 2 -10.32 8.13 9.19
C ILE A 2 -10.39 9.62 8.86
N GLN A 3 -11.03 10.43 9.73
CA GLN A 3 -11.13 11.87 9.51
C GLN A 3 -9.76 12.53 9.29
N GLY A 4 -8.74 12.15 10.07
CA GLY A 4 -7.40 12.69 9.92
C GLY A 4 -6.72 12.30 8.59
N ILE A 5 -7.10 11.17 7.98
CA ILE A 5 -6.62 10.78 6.65
C ILE A 5 -7.25 11.69 5.60
N VAL A 6 -8.56 11.94 5.70
CA VAL A 6 -9.32 12.82 4.80
C VAL A 6 -8.80 14.26 4.89
N ASP A 7 -8.59 14.75 6.12
CA ASP A 7 -8.07 16.11 6.35
C ASP A 7 -6.66 16.27 5.76
N ALA A 8 -5.76 15.31 6.01
CA ALA A 8 -4.40 15.34 5.46
C ALA A 8 -4.39 15.29 3.93
N TYR A 9 -5.27 14.48 3.33
CA TYR A 9 -5.44 14.41 1.88
C TYR A 9 -5.86 15.78 1.29
N HIS A 10 -6.88 16.43 1.85
CA HIS A 10 -7.31 17.76 1.39
C HIS A 10 -6.25 18.83 1.58
N GLN A 11 -5.51 18.78 2.70
CA GLN A 11 -4.45 19.75 2.98
C GLN A 11 -3.32 19.69 1.96
N ILE A 12 -2.83 18.49 1.63
CA ILE A 12 -1.66 18.33 0.75
C ILE A 12 -2.00 18.54 -0.73
N LEU A 13 -3.24 18.27 -1.15
CA LEU A 13 -3.64 18.31 -2.56
C LEU A 13 -3.45 19.69 -3.20
N SER A 14 -3.64 20.77 -2.43
CA SER A 14 -3.42 22.14 -2.90
C SER A 14 -1.95 22.57 -2.96
N GLN A 15 -1.05 21.78 -2.36
CA GLN A 15 0.37 22.09 -2.20
C GLN A 15 1.27 21.29 -3.15
N ILE A 16 0.71 20.32 -3.86
CA ILE A 16 1.44 19.44 -4.76
C ILE A 16 0.97 19.63 -6.20
N ARG A 17 1.84 19.27 -7.14
CA ARG A 17 1.49 19.14 -8.55
C ARG A 17 1.38 17.66 -8.88
N LEU A 18 0.21 17.24 -9.35
CA LEU A 18 0.00 15.88 -9.81
C LEU A 18 0.91 15.59 -11.03
N TYR A 19 1.52 14.41 -11.04
CA TYR A 19 2.42 13.95 -12.09
C TYR A 19 2.27 12.44 -12.28
N GLY A 20 2.80 11.94 -13.40
CA GLY A 20 2.92 10.50 -13.69
C GLY A 20 4.33 10.14 -14.18
N PRO A 21 4.63 8.85 -14.42
CA PRO A 21 3.69 7.72 -14.51
C PRO A 21 3.23 7.19 -13.14
N THR A 22 2.23 6.31 -13.15
CA THR A 22 1.69 5.69 -11.94
C THR A 22 2.48 4.41 -11.61
N ASP A 23 3.42 4.49 -10.67
CA ASP A 23 4.16 3.33 -10.13
C ASP A 23 3.78 3.07 -8.66
N PHE A 24 3.16 1.91 -8.39
CA PHE A 24 2.76 1.48 -7.05
C PHE A 24 3.85 0.71 -6.29
N SER A 25 4.93 0.32 -6.96
CA SER A 25 6.00 -0.49 -6.37
C SER A 25 6.64 0.15 -5.13
N PRO A 26 6.93 1.47 -5.10
CA PRO A 26 7.51 2.10 -3.93
C PRO A 26 6.62 2.00 -2.69
N VAL A 27 5.31 2.25 -2.83
CA VAL A 27 4.39 2.21 -1.69
C VAL A 27 4.15 0.79 -1.18
N ILE A 28 4.00 -0.19 -2.08
CA ILE A 28 3.82 -1.59 -1.65
C ILE A 28 5.09 -2.09 -0.96
N ASN A 29 6.28 -1.81 -1.49
CA ASN A 29 7.55 -2.19 -0.86
C ASN A 29 7.75 -1.51 0.50
N HIS A 30 7.36 -0.24 0.63
CA HIS A 30 7.42 0.47 1.90
C HIS A 30 6.56 -0.21 2.96
N VAL A 31 5.29 -0.49 2.66
CA VAL A 31 4.39 -1.18 3.60
C VAL A 31 4.90 -2.59 3.88
N ALA A 32 5.33 -3.35 2.87
CA ALA A 32 5.89 -4.69 3.05
C ALA A 32 7.12 -4.69 3.99
N SER A 33 8.00 -3.69 3.90
CA SER A 33 9.15 -3.55 4.81
C SER A 33 8.73 -3.27 6.25
N TYR A 34 7.68 -2.46 6.43
CA TYR A 34 7.10 -2.16 7.74
C TYR A 34 6.43 -3.38 8.37
N VAL A 35 5.70 -4.17 7.58
CA VAL A 35 5.10 -5.43 8.04
C VAL A 35 6.20 -6.42 8.43
N ARG A 36 7.27 -6.54 7.63
CA ARG A 36 8.40 -7.43 7.95
C ARG A 36 9.06 -7.08 9.27
N SER A 37 9.36 -5.80 9.52
CA SER A 37 9.98 -5.40 10.79
C SER A 37 9.07 -5.66 11.99
N GLY A 38 7.76 -5.49 11.84
CA GLY A 38 6.78 -5.88 12.87
C GLY A 38 6.72 -7.40 13.12
N VAL A 39 6.86 -8.21 12.07
CA VAL A 39 6.91 -9.68 12.16
C VAL A 39 8.22 -10.19 12.78
N GLU A 40 9.36 -9.58 12.46
CA GLU A 40 10.65 -9.97 13.02
C GLU A 40 10.73 -9.71 14.54
N ILE A 41 10.17 -8.60 15.01
CA ILE A 41 10.10 -8.28 16.44
C ILE A 41 9.22 -9.30 17.20
N THR A 42 8.12 -9.75 16.59
CA THR A 42 7.16 -10.67 17.23
C THR A 42 7.63 -12.12 17.30
N ASN A 43 8.52 -12.56 16.40
CA ASN A 43 9.08 -13.91 16.45
C ASN A 43 10.11 -14.13 17.58
N TRP A 44 10.79 -13.07 18.04
CA TRP A 44 11.83 -13.18 19.08
C TRP A 44 11.29 -13.02 20.52
N MET A 45 10.11 -12.40 20.67
CA MET A 45 9.43 -12.20 21.95
C MET A 45 8.02 -12.80 21.92
N LEU A 46 7.91 -14.04 22.38
CA LEU A 46 6.68 -14.66 22.90
C LEU A 46 5.55 -14.89 21.88
N SER A 47 5.12 -16.16 21.85
CA SER A 47 4.00 -16.79 21.15
C SER A 47 2.59 -16.21 21.44
N HIS A 48 2.48 -14.95 21.84
CA HIS A 48 1.24 -14.29 22.28
C HIS A 48 1.09 -12.84 21.79
N VAL A 49 2.04 -12.29 21.02
CA VAL A 49 1.85 -10.98 20.40
C VAL A 49 1.03 -11.17 19.13
N PHE A 50 -0.19 -10.64 19.13
CA PHE A 50 -1.10 -10.63 17.99
C PHE A 50 -0.34 -10.33 16.69
N GLN A 51 -0.38 -11.26 15.73
CA GLN A 51 0.07 -10.98 14.38
C GLN A 51 -0.76 -9.81 13.85
N GLN A 52 -0.14 -8.64 13.74
CA GLN A 52 -0.77 -7.47 13.15
C GLN A 52 -0.94 -7.74 11.65
N TYR A 53 -2.20 -7.71 11.20
CA TYR A 53 -2.54 -7.86 9.79
C TYR A 53 -2.75 -6.48 9.17
N PHE A 54 -2.13 -6.24 8.03
CA PHE A 54 -2.16 -4.94 7.37
C PHE A 54 -3.02 -4.97 6.10
N ILE A 55 -3.76 -3.89 5.86
CA ILE A 55 -4.50 -3.69 4.61
C ILE A 55 -3.97 -2.43 3.95
N LEU A 56 -3.37 -2.58 2.77
CA LEU A 56 -2.98 -1.48 1.91
C LEU A 56 -4.10 -1.22 0.89
N LEU A 57 -4.79 -0.10 1.04
CA LEU A 57 -5.79 0.38 0.08
C LEU A 57 -5.15 1.40 -0.87
N ILE A 58 -5.14 1.10 -2.16
CA ILE A 58 -4.63 1.96 -3.24
C ILE A 58 -5.83 2.44 -4.05
N ILE A 59 -6.04 3.75 -4.12
CA ILE A 59 -7.08 4.39 -4.93
C ILE A 59 -6.40 5.07 -6.13
N THR A 60 -6.82 4.75 -7.36
CA THR A 60 -6.20 5.26 -8.58
C THR A 60 -7.24 5.51 -9.68
N ASP A 61 -6.97 6.43 -10.61
CA ASP A 61 -7.89 6.85 -11.67
C ASP A 61 -7.55 6.31 -13.08
N GLY A 62 -6.52 5.47 -13.22
CA GLY A 62 -6.04 5.04 -14.53
C GLY A 62 -5.24 3.74 -14.56
N GLU A 63 -4.89 3.31 -15.77
CA GLU A 63 -4.20 2.06 -16.07
C GLU A 63 -2.92 1.87 -15.24
N ILE A 64 -2.81 0.67 -14.67
CA ILE A 64 -1.56 0.15 -14.13
C ILE A 64 -0.52 0.18 -15.25
N THR A 65 0.45 1.09 -15.14
CA THR A 65 1.42 1.33 -16.23
C THR A 65 2.51 0.26 -16.31
N ASP A 66 2.72 -0.51 -15.23
CA ASP A 66 3.71 -1.60 -15.18
C ASP A 66 3.19 -2.82 -14.40
N LEU A 67 2.49 -3.72 -15.12
CA LEU A 67 1.94 -4.96 -14.57
C LEU A 67 3.03 -5.93 -14.10
N ASP A 68 4.19 -5.96 -14.76
CA ASP A 68 5.27 -6.89 -14.42
C ASP A 68 5.91 -6.51 -13.08
N GLN A 69 6.13 -5.21 -12.87
CA GLN A 69 6.66 -4.70 -11.61
C GLN A 69 5.67 -4.93 -10.46
N ILE A 70 4.38 -4.65 -10.66
CA ILE A 70 3.34 -4.93 -9.66
C ILE A 70 3.24 -6.42 -9.35
N ARG A 71 3.33 -7.29 -10.37
CA ARG A 71 3.32 -8.74 -10.16
C ARG A 71 4.47 -9.15 -9.26
N GLN A 72 5.68 -8.68 -9.53
CA GLN A 72 6.85 -9.02 -8.74
C GLN A 72 6.71 -8.56 -7.28
N VAL A 73 6.23 -7.34 -7.08
CA VAL A 73 6.09 -6.75 -5.74
C VAL A 73 4.94 -7.43 -4.97
N THR A 74 3.83 -7.75 -5.63
CA THR A 74 2.70 -8.50 -5.04
C THR A 74 3.10 -9.91 -4.63
N VAL A 75 3.85 -10.64 -5.47
CA VAL A 75 4.37 -11.98 -5.14
C VAL A 75 5.33 -11.91 -3.94
N ASN A 76 6.12 -10.85 -3.83
CA ASN A 76 7.00 -10.65 -2.68
C ASN A 76 6.22 -10.31 -1.39
N ALA A 77 5.12 -9.56 -1.52
CA ALA A 77 4.24 -9.19 -0.41
C ALA A 77 3.35 -10.35 0.06
N SER A 78 3.02 -11.32 -0.80
CA SER A 78 2.12 -12.45 -0.48
C SER A 78 2.64 -13.38 0.63
N LYS A 79 3.91 -13.23 1.03
CA LYS A 79 4.54 -13.96 2.13
C LYS A 79 4.33 -13.28 3.49
N LEU A 80 3.70 -12.11 3.51
CA LEU A 80 3.50 -11.28 4.69
C LEU A 80 2.02 -11.29 5.13
N PRO A 81 1.72 -11.02 6.41
CA PRO A 81 0.36 -10.85 6.88
C PRO A 81 -0.22 -9.50 6.42
N MET A 82 -0.44 -9.36 5.10
CA MET A 82 -1.05 -8.18 4.51
C MET A 82 -1.93 -8.49 3.30
N SER A 83 -2.94 -7.65 3.07
CA SER A 83 -3.73 -7.58 1.85
C SER A 83 -3.45 -6.28 1.11
N ILE A 84 -3.54 -6.31 -0.21
CA ILE A 84 -3.48 -5.13 -1.08
C ILE A 84 -4.80 -5.07 -1.84
N ILE A 85 -5.47 -3.92 -1.77
CA ILE A 85 -6.75 -3.67 -2.44
C ILE A 85 -6.55 -2.49 -3.39
N PHE A 86 -6.78 -2.71 -4.68
CA PHE A 86 -6.82 -1.66 -5.69
C PHE A 86 -8.26 -1.23 -5.91
N VAL A 87 -8.52 0.07 -5.82
CA VAL A 87 -9.81 0.69 -6.12
C VAL A 87 -9.61 1.69 -7.24
N SER A 88 -10.16 1.36 -8.39
CA SER A 88 -10.16 2.23 -9.57
C SER A 88 -11.33 3.20 -9.49
N VAL A 89 -11.09 4.48 -9.79
CA VAL A 89 -12.10 5.53 -9.85
C VAL A 89 -12.05 6.25 -11.21
N GLY A 90 -13.14 6.86 -11.64
CA GLY A 90 -13.19 7.55 -12.94
C GLY A 90 -13.55 6.62 -14.11
N GLU A 91 -13.28 7.08 -15.34
CA GLU A 91 -13.76 6.46 -16.59
C GLU A 91 -12.68 5.64 -17.32
N ALA A 92 -11.50 5.45 -16.72
CA ALA A 92 -10.46 4.62 -17.33
C ALA A 92 -10.91 3.15 -17.36
N ASP A 93 -10.82 2.51 -18.55
CA ASP A 93 -11.01 1.07 -18.71
C ASP A 93 -9.87 0.32 -17.99
N PHE A 94 -10.22 -0.74 -17.27
CA PHE A 94 -9.31 -1.58 -16.46
C PHE A 94 -9.29 -3.03 -16.97
#